data_AF-A0A182TZU9-F1
#
_entry.id   AF-A0A182TZU9-F1
#
_cell.length_a   1.000
_cell.length_b   1.000
_cell.length_c   1.000
_cell.angle_alpha   90.00
_cell.angle_beta   90.00
_cell.angle_gamma   90.00
#
_symmetry.space_group_name_H-M   'P 1'
#
loop_
_entity.id
_entity.type
_entity.pdbx_description
1 polymer ?
#
loop_
_entity_poly.entity_id
_entity_poly.type
_entity_poly.pdbx_seq_one_letter_code
_entity_poly.pdbx_strand_id
1 'polypeptide(L)'
;MTGYVATRWYRAPEIMLNWMHYNQTVDIWSVGCIMAELLTGRTLFPGTDHIHQLNLIMEILGTPNDEFMAKISSESIAKHSAYGCITLH
;
A
#
# COMPACT_ATOMS: atom_id res chain seq x y z
N MET A 1 11.62 1.91 -20.28
CA MET A 1 11.82 1.34 -18.94
C MET A 1 11.26 2.34 -17.94
N THR A 2 10.08 2.10 -17.38
CA THR A 2 9.37 3.06 -16.52
C THR A 2 9.89 2.97 -15.08
N GLY A 3 10.93 3.73 -14.74
CA GLY A 3 11.50 3.77 -13.37
C GLY A 3 10.51 4.13 -12.25
N TYR A 4 9.35 4.67 -12.59
CA TYR A 4 8.25 4.93 -11.66
C TYR A 4 7.65 3.65 -11.05
N VAL A 5 7.71 2.52 -11.77
CA VAL A 5 7.14 1.25 -11.29
C VAL A 5 8.02 0.65 -10.20
N ALA A 6 9.33 0.60 -10.42
CA ALA A 6 10.29 0.05 -9.46
C ALA A 6 10.38 0.89 -8.17
N THR A 7 10.31 2.23 -8.28
CA THR A 7 10.33 3.12 -7.11
C THR A 7 9.03 3.08 -6.30
N ARG A 8 7.97 2.44 -6.81
CA ARG A 8 6.71 2.32 -6.09
C ARG A 8 6.77 1.20 -5.06
N TRP A 9 7.34 0.04 -5.40
CA TRP A 9 7.34 -1.18 -4.57
C TRP A 9 7.94 -1.01 -3.17
N TYR A 10 8.81 -0.02 -2.99
CA TYR A 10 9.48 0.27 -1.72
C TYR A 10 8.81 1.39 -0.91
N ARG A 11 7.71 1.98 -1.40
CA ARG A 11 7.01 3.08 -0.70
C ARG A 11 6.18 2.55 0.45
N ALA A 12 6.26 3.26 1.57
CA ALA A 12 5.44 3.04 2.73
C ALA A 12 3.95 3.34 2.44
N PRO A 13 3.01 2.62 3.04
CA PRO A 13 1.58 2.84 2.81
C PRO A 13 1.13 4.28 3.16
N GLU A 14 1.72 4.91 4.17
CA GLU A 14 1.44 6.30 4.54
C GLU A 14 1.84 7.32 3.48
N ILE A 15 2.89 7.04 2.70
CA ILE A 15 3.31 7.82 1.52
C ILE A 15 2.28 7.70 0.42
N MET A 16 1.67 6.52 0.28
CA MET A 16 0.67 6.26 -0.75
C MET A 16 -0.66 6.93 -0.43
N LEU A 17 -1.00 7.07 0.85
CA LEU A 17 -2.23 7.71 1.36
C LEU A 17 -2.10 9.22 1.62
N ASN A 18 -0.96 9.81 1.24
CA ASN A 18 -0.59 11.19 1.47
C ASN A 18 -0.81 11.69 2.93
N TRP A 19 -0.40 10.89 3.93
CA TRP A 19 -0.49 11.32 5.33
C TRP A 19 0.40 12.54 5.58
N MET A 20 -0.21 13.61 6.13
CA MET A 20 0.40 14.94 6.30
C MET A 20 1.69 14.98 7.14
N HIS A 21 2.03 13.89 7.83
CA HIS A 21 3.24 13.79 8.64
C HIS A 21 4.11 12.61 8.18
N TYR A 22 4.83 12.81 7.08
CA TYR A 22 5.94 11.92 6.73
C TYR A 22 7.03 12.05 7.77
N ASN A 23 7.42 10.92 8.34
CA ASN A 23 8.46 10.82 9.34
C ASN A 23 9.53 9.84 8.85
N GLN A 24 10.67 9.77 9.53
CA GLN A 24 11.79 8.85 9.25
C GLN A 24 11.40 7.35 9.23
N THR A 25 10.19 7.01 9.67
CA THR A 25 9.63 5.64 9.62
C THR A 25 9.42 5.14 8.20
N VAL A 26 9.23 6.03 7.23
CA VAL A 26 9.06 5.65 5.81
C VAL A 26 10.31 5.01 5.23
N ASP A 27 11.50 5.44 5.69
CA ASP A 27 12.77 4.88 5.25
C ASP A 27 12.99 3.48 5.84
N ILE A 28 12.54 3.25 7.09
CA ILE A 28 12.59 1.94 7.74
C ILE A 28 11.73 0.93 6.97
N TRP A 29 10.57 1.36 6.46
CA TRP A 29 9.73 0.54 5.60
C TRP A 29 10.46 0.09 4.33
N SER A 30 11.08 1.04 3.61
CA SER A 30 11.84 0.73 2.40
C SER A 30 12.99 -0.23 2.68
N VAL A 31 13.73 -0.04 3.78
CA VAL A 31 14.79 -0.97 4.21
C VAL A 31 14.24 -2.36 4.49
N GLY A 32 13.09 -2.48 5.15
CA GLY A 32 12.43 -3.76 5.39
C GLY A 32 12.07 -4.50 4.09
N CYS A 33 11.54 -3.77 3.10
CA CYS A 33 11.24 -4.32 1.78
C CYS A 33 12.50 -4.82 1.06
N ILE A 34 13.58 -4.03 1.08
CA ILE A 34 14.87 -4.40 0.48
C ILE A 34 15.46 -5.63 1.18
N MET A 35 15.42 -5.66 2.51
CA MET A 35 15.95 -6.78 3.28
C MET A 35 15.21 -8.09 2.96
N ALA A 36 13.88 -8.05 2.88
CA ALA A 36 13.08 -9.21 2.48
C ALA A 36 13.37 -9.66 1.04
N GLU A 37 13.57 -8.72 0.13
CA GLU A 37 13.94 -9.02 -1.26
C GLU A 37 15.33 -9.65 -1.37
N LEU A 38 16.31 -9.18 -0.59
CA LEU A 38 17.64 -9.78 -0.52
C LEU A 38 17.58 -11.21 0.04
N LEU A 39 16.69 -11.49 0.99
CA LEU A 39 16.53 -12.82 1.58
C LEU A 39 15.79 -13.81 0.66
N THR A 40 14.82 -13.33 -0.11
CA THR A 40 13.94 -14.19 -0.94
C THR A 40 14.32 -14.21 -2.42
N GLY A 41 15.17 -13.27 -2.86
CA GLY A 41 15.54 -13.06 -4.26
C GLY A 41 14.38 -12.55 -5.13
N ARG A 42 13.28 -12.09 -4.52
CA ARG A 42 12.06 -11.62 -5.21
C ARG A 42 11.53 -10.38 -4.52
N THR A 43 10.93 -9.48 -5.30
CA THR A 43 10.28 -8.28 -4.79
C THR A 43 9.15 -8.62 -3.82
N LEU A 44 9.17 -7.99 -2.64
CA LEU A 44 8.21 -8.29 -1.57
C LEU A 44 6.78 -7.86 -1.94
N PHE A 45 6.63 -6.69 -2.58
CA PHE A 45 5.33 -6.13 -2.96
C PHE A 45 5.31 -5.68 -4.42
N PRO A 46 5.12 -6.60 -5.40
CA PRO A 46 5.09 -6.29 -6.83
C PRO A 46 3.74 -5.67 -7.26
N GLY A 47 3.35 -4.56 -6.64
CA GLY A 47 2.08 -3.90 -6.94
C GLY A 47 2.09 -3.21 -8.31
N THR A 48 1.00 -3.40 -9.06
CA THR A 48 0.77 -2.75 -10.37
C THR A 48 0.33 -1.29 -10.22
N ASP A 49 -0.48 -1.04 -9.18
CA ASP A 49 -1.11 0.25 -8.86
C ASP A 49 -1.08 0.50 -7.35
N HIS A 50 -1.38 1.74 -6.95
CA HIS A 50 -1.37 2.13 -5.53
C HIS A 50 -2.32 1.28 -4.67
N ILE A 51 -3.52 0.99 -5.18
CA ILE A 51 -4.49 0.14 -4.47
C ILE A 51 -4.01 -1.32 -4.40
N HIS A 52 -3.49 -1.86 -5.50
CA HIS A 52 -3.00 -3.24 -5.54
C HIS A 52 -1.81 -3.42 -4.60
N GLN A 53 -0.86 -2.48 -4.59
CA GLN A 53 0.27 -2.53 -3.68
C GLN A 53 -0.16 -2.48 -2.21
N LEU A 54 -1.14 -1.63 -1.89
CA LEU A 54 -1.70 -1.55 -0.54
C LEU A 54 -2.41 -2.86 -0.13
N ASN A 55 -3.14 -3.49 -1.05
CA ASN A 55 -3.75 -4.81 -0.80
C ASN A 55 -2.71 -5.88 -0.50
N LEU A 56 -1.61 -5.93 -1.25
CA LEU A 56 -0.49 -6.86 -0.98
C LEU A 56 0.13 -6.62 0.41
N ILE A 57 0.24 -5.36 0.81
CA ILE A 57 0.73 -4.99 2.14
C ILE A 57 -0.23 -5.49 3.23
N MET A 58 -1.54 -5.27 3.07
CA MET A 58 -2.56 -5.73 4.00
C MET A 58 -2.67 -7.26 4.06
N GLU A 59 -2.41 -7.96 2.96
CA GLU A 59 -2.40 -9.43 2.93
C GLU A 59 -1.29 -10.02 3.82
N ILE A 60 -0.12 -9.37 3.85
CA ILE A 60 1.03 -9.83 4.64
C ILE A 60 0.99 -9.33 6.08
N LEU A 61 0.64 -8.04 6.29
CA LEU A 61 0.64 -7.43 7.63
C LEU A 61 -0.69 -7.59 8.39
N GLY A 62 -1.75 -8.00 7.70
CA GLY A 62 -3.10 -8.14 8.27
C GLY A 62 -3.94 -6.87 8.17
N THR A 63 -5.17 -6.96 8.71
CA THR A 63 -6.15 -5.88 8.64
C THR A 63 -5.71 -4.72 9.55
N PRO A 64 -5.48 -3.53 8.98
CA PRO A 64 -5.04 -2.36 9.74
C PRO A 64 -6.19 -1.76 10.55
N ASN A 65 -5.86 -0.91 11.54
CA ASN A 65 -6.83 -0.25 12.42
C ASN A 65 -7.92 0.51 11.64
N ASP A 66 -9.10 0.68 12.25
CA ASP A 66 -10.27 1.35 11.66
C ASP A 66 -9.95 2.75 11.11
N GLU A 67 -9.04 3.49 11.75
CA GLU A 67 -8.61 4.82 11.29
C GLU A 67 -7.85 4.75 9.95
N PHE A 68 -7.02 3.72 9.77
CA PHE A 68 -6.30 3.49 8.52
C PHE A 68 -7.26 3.03 7.44
N MET A 69 -8.18 2.11 7.77
CA MET A 69 -9.25 1.65 6.88
C MET A 69 -10.13 2.79 6.38
N ALA A 70 -10.50 3.75 7.25
CA ALA A 70 -11.31 4.91 6.88
C ALA A 70 -10.61 5.79 5.82
N LYS A 71 -9.29 5.96 5.91
CA LYS A 71 -8.52 6.80 4.97
C LYS A 71 -8.30 6.09 3.64
N ILE A 72 -8.03 4.79 3.64
CA ILE A 72 -8.00 3.98 2.41
C ILE A 72 -9.35 4.03 1.71
N SER A 73 -10.44 3.89 2.47
CA SER A 73 -11.79 3.94 1.94
C SER A 73 -12.06 5.31 1.30
N SER A 74 -11.62 6.42 1.90
CA SER A 74 -11.80 7.75 1.29
C SER A 74 -11.13 7.90 -0.10
N GLU A 75 -9.94 7.35 -0.30
CA GLU A 75 -9.26 7.34 -1.62
C GLU A 75 -9.80 6.26 -2.58
N SER A 76 -10.25 5.12 -2.04
CA SER A 76 -10.84 4.02 -2.81
C SER A 76 -12.27 4.33 -3.27
N ILE A 77 -13.05 5.06 -2.46
CA ILE A 77 -14.40 5.55 -2.77
C ILE A 77 -14.37 6.51 -3.96
N ALA A 78 -13.27 7.25 -4.17
CA ALA A 78 -13.10 8.07 -5.37
C ALA A 78 -12.99 7.24 -6.68
N LYS A 79 -12.77 5.92 -6.60
CA LYS A 79 -12.72 5.01 -7.76
C LYS A 79 -13.74 3.87 -7.74
N HIS A 80 -14.46 3.65 -6.64
CA HIS A 80 -15.37 2.50 -6.50
C HIS A 80 -16.85 2.85 -6.33
N SER A 81 -17.27 4.08 -6.65
CA SER A 81 -18.69 4.44 -6.78
C SER A 81 -19.44 3.70 -7.92
N ALA A 82 -18.89 2.59 -8.45
CA ALA A 82 -19.50 1.78 -9.49
C ALA A 82 -19.62 0.27 -9.16
N TYR A 83 -19.13 -0.23 -8.01
CA TYR A 83 -19.09 -1.68 -7.75
C TYR A 83 -19.40 -2.08 -6.29
N GLY A 84 -20.35 -1.42 -5.62
CA GLY A 84 -20.62 -1.75 -4.22
C GLY A 84 -22.04 -1.49 -3.70
N CYS A 85 -23.02 -1.33 -4.59
CA CYS A 85 -24.43 -1.38 -4.23
C CYS A 85 -24.93 -2.84 -4.12
N ILE A 86 -24.25 -3.70 -3.34
CA ILE A 86 -24.68 -5.05 -2.97
C ILE A 86 -23.65 -5.57 -1.94
N THR A 87 -23.91 -5.53 -0.63
CA THR A 87 -24.63 -6.62 0.04
C THR A 87 -25.23 -6.08 1.33
N LEU A 88 -26.55 -6.13 1.39
CA LEU A 88 -27.39 -5.97 2.58
C LEU A 88 -27.00 -7.00 3.65
N HIS A 89 -26.86 -6.55 4.91
CA HIS A 89 -27.69 -7.07 6.00
C HIS A 89 -27.79 -6.08 7.16
#